data_AF-R0I9N6-F1
#
_entry.id   AF-R0I9N6-F1
#
_cell.length_a   1.000
_cell.length_b   1.000
_cell.length_c   1.000
_cell.angle_alpha   90.00
_cell.angle_beta   90.00
_cell.angle_gamma   90.00
#
_symmetry.space_group_name_H-M   'P 1'
#
loop_
_entity.id
_entity.type
_entity.pdbx_description
1 polymer ?
#
loop_
_entity_poly.entity_id
_entity_poly.type
_entity_poly.pdbx_seq_one_letter_code
_entity_poly.pdbx_strand_id
1 'polypeptide(L)' 'MSGEEDATVREPLDLIRLSLDERIYVKLRSDRELRGKLHAFDQHLNMILGDVEETITTIEIDDETYEEIVRVRVLFLTQ' A
#
# COMPACT_ATOMS: atom_id res chain seq x y z
N MET A 1 -12.98 34.25 -7.35
CA MET A 1 -11.99 33.63 -6.45
C MET A 1 -12.75 32.59 -5.63
N SER A 2 -12.65 31.32 -6.01
CA SER A 2 -13.43 30.23 -5.39
C SER A 2 -12.73 28.89 -5.64
N GLY A 3 -11.49 28.74 -5.17
CA GLY A 3 -10.67 27.56 -5.47
C GLY A 3 -9.76 27.11 -4.33
N GLU A 4 -10.02 27.51 -3.08
CA GLU A 4 -9.19 27.12 -1.92
C GLU A 4 -9.89 26.17 -0.94
N GLU A 5 -11.18 25.87 -1.13
CA GLU A 5 -11.90 24.96 -0.21
C GLU A 5 -11.67 23.47 -0.51
N ASP A 6 -11.20 23.13 -1.71
CA ASP A 6 -11.03 21.73 -2.17
C ASP A 6 -9.76 21.06 -1.62
N ALA A 7 -8.90 21.82 -0.93
CA ALA A 7 -7.69 21.32 -0.27
C ALA A 7 -7.87 21.05 1.24
N THR A 8 -9.07 21.28 1.78
CA THR A 8 -9.33 20.99 3.20
C THR A 8 -9.70 19.53 3.37
N VAL A 9 -8.80 18.72 3.93
CA VAL A 9 -9.07 17.33 4.32
C VAL A 9 -10.08 17.36 5.47
N ARG A 10 -11.36 17.07 5.18
CA ARG A 10 -12.43 17.02 6.19
C ARG A 10 -12.68 15.60 6.65
N GLU A 11 -12.62 14.65 5.72
CA GLU A 11 -12.77 13.23 5.99
C GLU A 11 -11.50 12.46 5.57
N PRO A 12 -11.19 11.32 6.20
CA PRO A 12 -10.04 10.50 5.81
C PRO A 12 -10.04 10.10 4.32
N LEU A 13 -11.22 9.95 3.71
CA LEU A 13 -11.37 9.63 2.29
C LEU A 13 -10.95 10.78 1.36
N ASP A 14 -11.02 12.03 1.81
CA ASP A 14 -10.60 13.17 1.01
C ASP A 14 -9.09 13.15 0.76
N LEU A 15 -8.30 12.66 1.72
CA LEU A 15 -6.86 12.48 1.52
C LEU A 15 -6.56 11.47 0.41
N ILE A 16 -7.33 10.37 0.34
CA ILE A 16 -7.19 9.35 -0.71
C ILE A 16 -7.60 9.92 -2.07
N ARG A 17 -8.66 10.76 -2.12
CA ARG A 17 -9.06 11.47 -3.34
C ARG A 17 -7.94 12.37 -3.87
N LEU A 18 -7.29 13.10 -2.98
CA LEU A 18 -6.16 13.96 -3.33
C LEU A 18 -4.93 13.17 -3.80
N SER A 19 -4.83 11.89 -3.44
CA SER A 19 -3.71 11.00 -3.79
C SER A 19 -3.93 10.22 -5.11
N LEU A 20 -5.00 10.50 -5.86
CA LEU A 20 -5.22 9.90 -7.18
C LEU A 20 -4.08 10.27 -8.13
N ASP A 21 -3.63 9.30 -8.93
CA ASP A 21 -2.47 9.39 -9.82
C ASP A 21 -1.10 9.55 -9.10
N GLU A 22 -1.07 9.52 -7.76
CA GLU A 22 0.18 9.51 -6.99
C GLU A 22 0.63 8.09 -6.62
N ARG A 23 1.91 7.96 -6.26
CA ARG A 23 2.46 6.72 -5.69
C ARG A 23 2.14 6.65 -4.20
N ILE A 24 1.40 5.61 -3.82
CA ILE A 24 1.00 5.38 -2.43
C ILE A 24 1.70 4.14 -1.85
N TYR A 25 1.77 4.10 -0.52
CA TYR A 25 2.22 2.94 0.25
C TYR A 25 1.04 2.38 1.03
N VAL A 26 0.76 1.08 0.84
CA VAL A 26 -0.36 0.38 1.49
C VAL A 26 0.19 -0.77 2.31
N LYS A 27 0.07 -0.68 3.63
CA LYS A 27 0.40 -1.77 4.54
C LYS A 27 -0.80 -2.69 4.68
N LEU A 28 -0.68 -3.92 4.21
CA LEU A 28 -1.68 -4.97 4.35
C LEU A 28 -1.48 -5.72 5.68
N ARG A 29 -2.38 -6.67 5.94
CA ARG A 29 -2.21 -7.65 7.03
C ARG A 29 -1.12 -8.67 6.66
N SER A 30 -0.63 -9.39 7.66
CA SER A 30 0.35 -10.49 7.48
C SER A 30 1.68 -10.04 6.87
N ASP A 31 2.18 -8.88 7.30
CA ASP A 31 3.50 -8.36 6.92
C ASP A 31 3.71 -8.24 5.39
N ARG A 32 2.60 -7.96 4.70
CA ARG A 32 2.55 -7.64 3.27
C ARG A 32 2.41 -6.14 3.07
N GLU A 33 3.16 -5.60 2.13
CA GLU A 33 3.22 -4.17 1.86
C GLU A 33 3.19 -3.97 0.34
N LEU A 34 2.40 -3.00 -0.13
CA LEU A 34 2.28 -2.66 -1.55
C LEU A 34 2.73 -1.22 -1.78
N ARG A 35 3.48 -0.98 -2.86
CA ARG A 35 3.88 0.34 -3.33
C ARG A 35 3.49 0.47 -4.78
N GLY A 36 2.64 1.42 -5.12
CA GLY A 36 2.15 1.54 -6.50
C GLY A 36 1.41 2.85 -6.75
N LYS A 37 1.10 3.11 -8.02
CA LYS A 37 0.34 4.28 -8.45
C LYS A 37 -1.16 4.06 -8.23
N LEU A 38 -1.83 4.95 -7.50
CA LEU A 38 -3.28 4.84 -7.27
C LEU A 38 -4.05 5.30 -8.50
N HIS A 39 -4.73 4.39 -9.19
CA HIS A 39 -5.56 4.72 -10.35
C HIS A 39 -7.01 5.00 -10.00
N ALA A 40 -7.58 4.23 -9.06
CA ALA A 40 -8.96 4.39 -8.62
C ALA A 40 -9.18 3.77 -7.24
N PHE A 41 -10.23 4.20 -6.55
CA PHE A 41 -10.69 3.60 -5.31
C PHE A 41 -12.21 3.74 -5.15
N ASP A 42 -12.81 3.01 -4.22
CA ASP A 42 -14.24 3.12 -3.87
C ASP A 42 -14.47 3.44 -2.38
N GLN A 43 -15.73 3.54 -1.96
CA GLN A 43 -16.11 3.82 -0.57
C GLN A 43 -15.68 2.76 0.45
N HIS A 44 -15.39 1.54 0.00
CA HIS A 44 -14.92 0.43 0.83
C HIS A 44 -13.39 0.38 0.91
N LEU A 45 -12.69 1.34 0.29
CA LEU A 45 -11.23 1.37 0.12
C LEU A 45 -10.70 0.19 -0.69
N ASN A 46 -11.51 -0.37 -1.59
CA ASN A 46 -10.96 -1.21 -2.66
C ASN A 46 -10.14 -0.30 -3.57
N MET A 47 -8.88 -0.64 -3.84
CA MET A 47 -7.95 0.19 -4.62
C MET A 47 -7.51 -0.51 -5.90
N ILE A 48 -7.43 0.24 -6.98
CA ILE A 48 -6.81 -0.17 -8.24
C ILE A 48 -5.44 0.51 -8.28
N LEU A 49 -4.37 -0.30 -8.27
CA LEU A 49 -2.99 0.17 -8.31
C LEU A 49 -2.31 -0.26 -9.61
N GLY A 50 -1.50 0.64 -10.19
CA GLY A 50 -0.57 0.36 -11.29
C GLY A 50 0.88 0.35 -10.82
N ASP A 51 1.76 -0.27 -11.61
CA ASP A 51 3.22 -0.36 -11.37
C ASP A 51 3.56 -0.76 -9.92
N VAL A 52 2.98 -1.88 -9.47
CA VAL A 52 3.00 -2.27 -8.06
C VAL A 52 4.24 -3.10 -7.72
N GLU A 53 4.94 -2.69 -6.68
CA GLU A 53 5.93 -3.47 -5.96
C GLU A 53 5.28 -4.03 -4.68
N GLU A 54 5.25 -5.35 -4.57
CA GLU A 54 4.79 -6.06 -3.38
C GLU A 54 5.98 -6.57 -2.56
N THR A 55 5.95 -6.31 -1.26
CA THR A 55 6.94 -6.80 -0.30
C THR A 55 6.25 -7.69 0.73
N ILE A 56 6.77 -8.91 0.92
CA ILE A 56 6.27 -9.88 1.90
C ILE A 56 7.41 -10.23 2.86
N THR A 57 7.19 -9.99 4.15
CA THR A 57 8.13 -10.38 5.20
C THR A 57 7.62 -11.63 5.92
N THR A 58 8.42 -12.70 5.98
CA THR A 58 8.08 -13.92 6.71
C THR A 58 9.15 -14.22 7.73
N ILE A 59 8.73 -14.59 8.94
CA ILE A 59 9.59 -15.07 10.01
C ILE A 59 9.41 -16.58 10.10
N GLU A 60 10.48 -17.32 9.80
CA GLU A 60 10.53 -18.77 9.96
C GLU A 60 11.42 -19.08 11.17
N ILE A 61 10.98 -19.99 12.03
CA ILE A 61 11.78 -20.48 13.16
C ILE A 61 12.31 -21.86 12.76
N ASP A 62 13.62 -22.05 12.87
CA ASP A 62 14.22 -23.36 12.69
C ASP A 62 13.93 -24.23 13.93
N ASP A 63 13.26 -25.37 13.73
CA ASP A 63 12.83 -26.26 14.82
C ASP A 63 14.01 -26.96 15.54
N GLU A 64 15.19 -27.00 14.93
CA GLU A 64 16.38 -27.65 15.50
C GLU A 64 17.31 -26.65 16.20
N THR A 65 17.50 -25.47 15.60
CA THR A 65 18.45 -24.44 16.10
C THR A 65 17.77 -23.31 16.88
N TYR A 66 16.44 -23.21 16.83
CA TYR A 66 15.65 -22.07 17.35
C TYR A 66 16.07 -20.72 16.77
N GLU A 67 16.73 -20.71 15.60
CA GLU A 67 17.13 -19.48 14.93
C GLU A 67 15.94 -18.84 14.21
N GLU A 68 15.82 -17.51 14.32
CA GLU A 68 14.84 -16.72 13.58
C GLU A 68 15.40 -16.36 12.19
N ILE A 69 14.76 -16.87 11.15
CA ILE A 69 15.10 -16.55 9.75
C ILE A 69 14.07 -15.54 9.23
N VAL A 70 14.50 -14.29 9.09
CA VAL A 70 13.69 -13.24 8.44
C VAL A 70 13.92 -13.30 6.93
N ARG A 71 12.85 -13.56 6.16
CA ARG A 71 12.87 -13.53 4.70
C ARG A 71 12.02 -12.38 4.19
N VAL A 72 12.60 -11.57 3.32
CA VAL A 72 11.89 -10.50 2.60
C VAL A 72 11.82 -10.88 1.13
N ARG A 73 10.61 -10.99 0.59
CA ARG A 73 10.37 -11.26 -0.84
C ARG A 73 9.77 -10.00 -1.48
N VAL A 74 10.40 -9.53 -2.55
CA VAL A 74 9.90 -8.41 -3.36
C VAL A 74 9.43 -8.95 -4.70
N LEU A 75 8.17 -8.69 -5.04
CA LEU A 75 7.52 -9.06 -6.28
C LEU A 75 7.17 -7.79 -7.07
N PHE A 76 7.64 -7.70 -8.31
CA PHE A 76 7.24 -6.65 -9.22
C PHE A 76 6.04 -7.14 -10.03
N LEU A 77 4.87 -6.57 -9.76
CA LEU A 77 3.65 -6.83 -10.52
C LEU A 77 3.64 -5.90 -11.74
N THR A 78 4.53 -6.16 -12.70
CA THR A 78 4.49 -5.50 -14.00
C THR A 78 3.47 -6.22 -14.88
N GLN A 79 2.53 -5.49 -15.46
CA GLN A 79 1.63 -6.01 -16.51
C GLN A 79 2.40 -6.41 -17.76
#